data_AF-A0A1F3PVC3-F1
#
_entry.id   AF-A0A1F3PVC3-F1
#
_cell.length_a   1.000
_cell.length_b   1.000
_cell.length_c   1.000
_cell.angle_alpha   90.00
_cell.angle_beta   90.00
_cell.angle_gamma   90.00
#
_symmetry.space_group_name_H-M   'P 1'
#
loop_
_entity.id
_entity.type
_entity.pdbx_description
1 polymer ?
#
loop_
_entity_poly.entity_id
_entity_poly.type
_entity_poly.pdbx_seq_one_letter_code
_entity_poly.pdbx_strand_id
1 'polypeptide(L)'
;MKLKNLKPMKNFTLIFSLAMTLIFSGNLKAQTDSVYIVLTNISDVDPYYPAVEAISNYRDAEIIQFDPADLSSLLSTLQSIEPRYAAIVMKPIDIHINFIREFMMMSTNVDADPFSDFSYGFITGATAGDALDFVNNIIYAEANNIEDFPLNVGGYAASSVNVVYTSCYNYMDNLDPVDVDNIYLETSDLSTGINYFLDNAYRLENKKILDIGHNGDPHMLWLFEGGNMDPDPPVWDYDPAKIEDPAYGRVGLKSHHIGAMNLYPAVAFNGACHAGEPKTVMVEGDIAATFGETNGYTKFYTMSDTFSFALNILKTGITGYFAPCGANNANDQGEEVYNAFLYDEPLGDIHKRTNDGVVMGFLGNRPDLKIFVEDEWGYGCDVNPSGSFDPDEYSGACYMLGGKANRIYFGDPLFDPYKQNHSPLLELTTANLTPVSPTSMEIQLLFNKPDNYYPVWDKFHFGNTRIYKSIELPSNVGEILDFQVIANSGPYDLAFYAVELFEGKYYLHIEVDIPDDMYAAINYDITFLINHVSTGIKPLADETNNFNLNVYPNPSNGNAVVSYDLFDKADVSLKLFDVTGREINTLFSGAKNKGQHKAGLWMAGKLPEGIYYIVLDADGERSTQKISVIK
;
A
#
# COMPACT_ATOMS: atom_id res chain seq x y z
N MET A 1 -9.97 54.18 -42.71
CA MET A 1 -10.69 54.16 -41.42
C MET A 1 -9.63 54.05 -40.32
N LYS A 2 -9.70 54.89 -39.29
CA LYS A 2 -8.55 55.37 -38.48
C LYS A 2 -7.91 54.32 -37.56
N LEU A 3 -6.58 54.26 -37.59
CA LEU A 3 -5.69 53.87 -36.48
C LEU A 3 -5.92 54.77 -35.24
N LYS A 4 -5.89 54.18 -34.05
CA LYS A 4 -5.71 54.90 -32.77
C LYS A 4 -4.53 54.34 -31.98
N ASN A 5 -3.42 55.08 -32.09
CA ASN A 5 -2.39 55.42 -31.11
C ASN A 5 -2.27 54.63 -29.80
N LEU A 6 -1.14 53.93 -29.70
CA LEU A 6 -0.33 53.74 -28.49
C LEU A 6 0.34 55.05 -28.06
N LYS A 7 0.45 55.28 -26.74
CA LYS A 7 1.64 55.81 -26.04
C LYS A 7 1.52 55.58 -24.51
N PRO A 8 2.64 55.56 -23.76
CA PRO A 8 2.92 54.58 -22.72
C PRO A 8 2.84 55.13 -21.28
N MET A 9 2.67 54.24 -20.29
CA MET A 9 2.76 54.59 -18.87
C MET A 9 3.82 53.75 -18.13
N LYS A 10 4.95 54.44 -17.89
CA LYS A 10 5.80 54.50 -16.69
C LYS A 10 5.81 53.32 -15.71
N ASN A 11 7.05 52.82 -15.51
CA ASN A 11 7.62 52.19 -14.32
C ASN A 11 6.81 52.39 -13.03
N PHE A 12 6.36 51.27 -12.45
CA PHE A 12 6.05 51.16 -11.03
C PHE A 12 6.84 50.00 -10.46
N THR A 13 7.90 50.33 -9.73
CA THR A 13 8.55 49.45 -8.76
C THR A 13 7.55 49.23 -7.63
N LEU A 14 6.94 48.05 -7.53
CA LEU A 14 6.13 47.68 -6.38
C LEU A 14 6.92 46.68 -5.52
N ILE A 15 7.26 47.15 -4.32
CA ILE A 15 7.86 46.39 -3.24
C ILE A 15 6.83 45.33 -2.81
N PHE A 16 7.14 44.05 -2.99
CA PHE A 16 6.41 42.96 -2.36
C PHE A 16 6.89 42.87 -0.89
N SER A 17 6.09 43.42 0.03
CA SER A 17 6.26 43.21 1.46
C SER A 17 5.40 42.03 1.91
N LEU A 18 6.10 41.00 2.36
CA LEU A 18 5.67 39.85 3.14
C LEU A 18 4.63 40.21 4.22
N ALA A 19 3.45 39.58 4.19
CA ALA A 19 2.55 39.42 5.34
C ALA A 19 1.45 38.38 5.01
N MET A 20 1.84 37.11 4.89
CA MET A 20 0.88 36.01 4.93
C MET A 20 0.80 35.55 6.38
N THR A 21 -0.12 36.15 7.12
CA THR A 21 -0.47 35.65 8.47
C THR A 21 -1.40 34.45 8.24
N LEU A 22 -0.81 33.26 8.10
CA LEU A 22 -1.53 32.00 8.17
C LEU A 22 -2.05 31.84 9.60
N ILE A 23 -3.35 32.04 9.78
CA ILE A 23 -4.05 31.57 10.98
C ILE A 23 -4.22 30.07 10.76
N PHE A 24 -3.23 29.28 11.21
CA PHE A 24 -3.42 27.85 11.43
C PHE A 24 -4.41 27.69 12.59
N SER A 25 -5.69 27.62 12.28
CA SER A 25 -6.61 26.82 13.08
C SER A 25 -6.53 25.40 12.51
N GLY A 26 -5.43 24.71 12.83
CA GLY A 26 -5.32 23.29 12.54
C GLY A 26 -6.43 22.57 13.30
N ASN A 27 -7.39 22.02 12.58
CA ASN A 27 -8.02 20.80 13.05
C ASN A 27 -6.91 19.77 13.06
N LEU A 28 -6.28 19.56 14.22
CA LEU A 28 -5.48 18.37 14.47
C LEU A 28 -6.41 17.18 14.18
N LYS A 29 -6.28 16.57 13.00
CA LYS A 29 -6.80 15.22 12.76
C LYS A 29 -6.14 14.36 13.85
N ALA A 30 -6.95 13.68 14.66
CA ALA A 30 -6.44 12.86 15.74
C ALA A 30 -5.34 11.95 15.17
N GLN A 31 -4.15 12.00 15.78
CA GLN A 31 -3.07 11.06 15.50
C GLN A 31 -3.68 9.67 15.62
N THR A 32 -3.64 8.90 14.55
CA THR A 32 -3.89 7.46 14.63
C THR A 32 -2.93 6.92 15.69
N ASP A 33 -3.33 5.96 16.51
CA ASP A 33 -2.47 5.33 17.53
C ASP A 33 -1.21 4.62 16.93
N SER A 34 -1.01 4.74 15.62
CA SER A 34 0.01 4.13 14.78
C SER A 34 1.25 5.03 14.64
N VAL A 35 2.44 4.45 14.77
CA VAL A 35 3.72 5.18 14.67
C VAL A 35 4.04 5.54 13.22
N TYR A 36 4.23 6.83 12.94
CA TYR A 36 4.68 7.35 11.64
C TYR A 36 6.10 7.92 11.77
N ILE A 37 7.01 7.52 10.87
CA ILE A 37 8.39 8.01 10.82
C ILE A 37 8.74 8.60 9.45
N VAL A 38 9.73 9.48 9.43
CA VAL A 38 10.36 9.98 8.21
C VAL A 38 11.79 9.45 8.14
N LEU A 39 12.09 8.63 7.15
CA LEU A 39 13.44 8.13 6.88
C LEU A 39 14.12 9.02 5.84
N THR A 40 15.36 9.40 6.07
CA THR A 40 16.12 10.16 5.06
C THR A 40 17.62 9.95 5.17
N ASN A 41 18.33 10.08 4.05
CA ASN A 41 19.80 10.20 4.00
C ASN A 41 20.24 11.67 3.78
N ILE A 42 19.30 12.60 3.78
CA ILE A 42 19.51 14.02 3.47
C ILE A 42 19.88 14.76 4.75
N SER A 43 21.03 15.44 4.73
CA SER A 43 21.46 16.33 5.83
C SER A 43 20.59 17.59 5.91
N ASP A 44 20.41 18.10 7.13
CA ASP A 44 19.69 19.34 7.46
C ASP A 44 20.14 20.62 6.73
N VAL A 45 21.36 20.63 6.17
CA VAL A 45 21.87 21.75 5.36
C VAL A 45 21.68 21.56 3.85
N ASP A 46 21.17 20.40 3.42
CA ASP A 46 20.98 20.09 2.02
C ASP A 46 19.72 20.78 1.45
N PRO A 47 19.75 21.28 0.20
CA PRO A 47 18.59 21.91 -0.41
C PRO A 47 17.32 21.06 -0.45
N TYR A 48 17.39 19.73 -0.45
CA TYR A 48 16.22 18.85 -0.43
C TYR A 48 15.58 18.69 0.95
N TYR A 49 16.28 19.06 2.03
CA TYR A 49 15.80 18.88 3.41
C TYR A 49 14.44 19.55 3.73
N PRO A 50 14.04 20.68 3.12
CA PRO A 50 12.70 21.24 3.30
C PRO A 50 11.56 20.27 2.98
N ALA A 51 11.74 19.31 2.06
CA ALA A 51 10.75 18.27 1.81
C ALA A 51 10.62 17.30 3.01
N VAL A 52 11.75 16.97 3.66
CA VAL A 52 11.80 16.18 4.90
C VAL A 52 11.05 16.89 6.02
N GLU A 53 11.34 18.18 6.22
CA GLU A 53 10.66 18.99 7.24
C GLU A 53 9.17 19.15 6.96
N ALA A 54 8.77 19.33 5.70
CA ALA A 54 7.37 19.51 5.33
C ALA A 54 6.54 18.29 5.70
N ILE A 55 6.98 17.08 5.32
CA ILE A 55 6.24 15.85 5.63
C ILE A 55 6.30 15.50 7.13
N SER A 56 7.46 15.67 7.78
CA SER A 56 7.62 15.43 9.22
C SER A 56 6.73 16.34 10.06
N ASN A 57 6.70 17.65 9.77
CA ASN A 57 5.87 18.60 10.49
C ASN A 57 4.37 18.34 10.27
N TYR A 58 3.99 17.92 9.06
CA TYR A 58 2.59 17.67 8.75
C TYR A 58 2.07 16.40 9.43
N ARG A 59 2.89 15.36 9.55
CA ARG A 59 2.54 14.08 10.19
C ARG A 59 2.90 14.00 11.68
N ASP A 60 3.53 15.03 12.23
CA ASP A 60 4.10 15.03 13.61
C ASP A 60 5.02 13.82 13.85
N ALA A 61 5.96 13.63 12.91
CA ALA A 61 6.75 12.41 12.79
C ALA A 61 8.24 12.63 13.13
N GLU A 62 8.85 11.64 13.78
CA GLU A 62 10.29 11.61 14.02
C GLU A 62 11.07 11.44 12.71
N ILE A 63 12.15 12.21 12.54
CA ILE A 63 13.08 12.09 11.42
C ILE A 63 14.24 11.18 11.83
N ILE A 64 14.44 10.10 11.09
CA ILE A 64 15.50 9.11 11.31
C ILE A 64 16.45 9.15 10.12
N GLN A 65 17.72 9.38 10.41
CA GLN A 65 18.78 9.37 9.41
C GLN A 65 19.25 7.94 9.15
N PHE A 66 19.51 7.60 7.89
CA PHE A 66 20.09 6.30 7.51
C PHE A 66 21.09 6.42 6.37
N ASP A 67 21.94 5.40 6.22
CA ASP A 67 22.85 5.24 5.09
C ASP A 67 22.23 4.25 4.08
N PRO A 68 21.90 4.68 2.85
CA PRO A 68 21.35 3.78 1.84
C PRO A 68 22.31 2.68 1.43
N ALA A 69 23.62 2.82 1.68
CA ALA A 69 24.60 1.77 1.44
C ALA A 69 24.69 0.71 2.55
N ASP A 70 24.03 0.95 3.71
CA ASP A 70 24.02 0.02 4.85
C ASP A 70 22.65 0.03 5.56
N LEU A 71 21.65 -0.55 4.90
CA LEU A 71 20.30 -0.74 5.48
C LEU A 71 20.28 -1.65 6.72
N SER A 72 21.32 -2.47 6.93
CA SER A 72 21.41 -3.33 8.11
C SER A 72 21.50 -2.52 9.41
N SER A 73 22.11 -1.33 9.33
CA SER A 73 22.19 -0.40 10.45
C SER A 73 20.82 0.16 10.85
N LEU A 74 19.94 0.38 9.87
CA LEU A 74 18.58 0.88 10.06
C LEU A 74 17.67 -0.16 10.73
N LEU A 75 17.87 -1.45 10.42
CA LEU A 75 17.01 -2.53 10.89
C LEU A 75 16.82 -2.54 12.41
N SER A 76 17.90 -2.38 13.17
CA SER A 76 17.84 -2.36 14.64
C SER A 76 17.02 -1.19 15.20
N THR A 77 16.96 -0.08 14.47
CA THR A 77 16.15 1.08 14.84
C THR A 77 14.69 0.82 14.53
N LEU A 78 14.38 0.25 13.35
CA LEU A 78 13.01 -0.12 12.98
C LEU A 78 12.42 -1.16 13.94
N GLN A 79 13.20 -2.15 14.34
CA GLN A 79 12.82 -3.16 15.34
C GLN A 79 12.49 -2.57 16.71
N SER A 80 13.10 -1.44 17.07
CA SER A 80 12.82 -0.77 18.34
C SER A 80 11.62 0.17 18.26
N ILE A 81 11.32 0.70 17.08
CA ILE A 81 10.28 1.70 16.86
C ILE A 81 8.95 1.05 16.49
N GLU A 82 9.00 -0.08 15.78
CA GLU A 82 7.83 -0.79 15.23
C GLU A 82 6.92 0.19 14.45
N PRO A 83 7.45 0.89 13.44
CA PRO A 83 6.67 1.88 12.71
C PRO A 83 5.52 1.20 11.97
N ARG A 84 4.37 1.89 11.86
CA ARG A 84 3.28 1.46 10.97
C ARG A 84 3.39 2.06 9.58
N TYR A 85 3.92 3.28 9.51
CA TYR A 85 4.10 4.06 8.29
C TYR A 85 5.50 4.71 8.24
N ALA A 86 6.15 4.67 7.08
CA ALA A 86 7.43 5.34 6.85
C ALA A 86 7.42 6.13 5.53
N ALA A 87 7.63 7.45 5.58
CA ALA A 87 7.94 8.24 4.39
C ALA A 87 9.46 8.28 4.19
N ILE A 88 9.94 7.85 3.03
CA ILE A 88 11.35 7.86 2.68
C ILE A 88 11.63 9.07 1.78
N VAL A 89 12.33 10.06 2.30
CA VAL A 89 12.69 11.26 1.55
C VAL A 89 14.16 11.19 1.15
N MET A 90 14.43 11.10 -0.16
CA MET A 90 15.79 10.88 -0.69
C MET A 90 16.01 11.66 -1.98
N LYS A 91 17.29 11.88 -2.32
CA LYS A 91 17.65 12.44 -3.62
C LYS A 91 17.38 11.41 -4.72
N PRO A 92 17.03 11.85 -5.92
CA PRO A 92 16.65 10.93 -6.99
C PRO A 92 17.80 10.02 -7.43
N ILE A 93 19.06 10.41 -7.23
CA ILE A 93 20.22 9.57 -7.56
C ILE A 93 20.34 8.31 -6.69
N ASP A 94 19.80 8.36 -5.48
CA ASP A 94 19.90 7.28 -4.48
C ASP A 94 18.74 6.28 -4.61
N ILE A 95 17.76 6.55 -5.49
CA ILE A 95 16.61 5.69 -5.75
C ILE A 95 16.84 4.98 -7.08
N HIS A 96 17.13 3.68 -7.01
CA HIS A 96 17.37 2.80 -8.16
C HIS A 96 16.99 1.35 -7.82
N ILE A 97 16.91 0.47 -8.83
CA ILE A 97 16.39 -0.90 -8.70
C ILE A 97 16.98 -1.69 -7.52
N ASN A 98 18.32 -1.72 -7.36
CA ASN A 98 18.94 -2.46 -6.27
C ASN A 98 18.52 -1.93 -4.89
N PHE A 99 18.48 -0.62 -4.71
CA PHE A 99 18.05 -0.02 -3.44
C PHE A 99 16.59 -0.37 -3.12
N ILE A 100 15.70 -0.36 -4.12
CA ILE A 100 14.30 -0.74 -3.95
C ILE A 100 14.16 -2.21 -3.52
N ARG A 101 14.92 -3.12 -4.16
CA ARG A 101 14.96 -4.55 -3.78
C ARG A 101 15.51 -4.74 -2.37
N GLU A 102 16.62 -4.10 -2.05
CA GLU A 102 17.24 -4.18 -0.72
C GLU A 102 16.33 -3.62 0.38
N PHE A 103 15.65 -2.50 0.11
CA PHE A 103 14.71 -1.88 1.05
C PHE A 103 13.49 -2.75 1.28
N MET A 104 12.89 -3.32 0.23
CA MET A 104 11.77 -4.26 0.33
C MET A 104 12.18 -5.52 1.10
N MET A 105 13.33 -6.12 0.81
CA MET A 105 13.81 -7.27 1.58
C MET A 105 14.04 -6.89 3.06
N MET A 106 14.64 -5.73 3.33
CA MET A 106 14.87 -5.24 4.69
C MET A 106 13.56 -4.97 5.44
N SER A 107 12.53 -4.45 4.77
CA SER A 107 11.24 -4.17 5.40
C SER A 107 10.51 -5.43 5.85
N THR A 108 10.89 -6.60 5.33
CA THR A 108 10.37 -7.88 5.83
C THR A 108 11.10 -8.40 7.06
N ASN A 109 12.32 -7.92 7.34
CA ASN A 109 13.16 -8.46 8.41
C ASN A 109 12.95 -7.76 9.77
N VAL A 110 11.99 -6.85 9.90
CA VAL A 110 11.77 -6.14 11.17
C VAL A 110 11.24 -7.14 12.19
N ASP A 111 10.35 -8.05 11.79
CA ASP A 111 9.91 -9.14 12.65
C ASP A 111 10.27 -10.55 12.12
N ALA A 112 9.67 -11.58 12.72
CA ALA A 112 9.98 -12.97 12.42
C ALA A 112 9.32 -13.48 11.14
N ASP A 113 8.17 -12.94 10.76
CA ASP A 113 7.37 -13.41 9.64
C ASP A 113 7.87 -12.83 8.30
N PRO A 114 7.46 -13.39 7.16
CA PRO A 114 8.06 -13.08 5.86
C PRO A 114 7.52 -11.80 5.21
N PHE A 115 6.54 -11.12 5.81
CA PHE A 115 5.83 -9.98 5.24
C PHE A 115 6.48 -8.64 5.60
N SER A 116 6.13 -7.59 4.86
CA SER A 116 6.63 -6.25 5.14
C SER A 116 5.98 -5.71 6.42
N ASP A 117 6.78 -5.33 7.41
CA ASP A 117 6.30 -4.97 8.75
C ASP A 117 5.68 -3.57 8.86
N PHE A 118 5.83 -2.76 7.81
CA PHE A 118 5.32 -1.40 7.75
C PHE A 118 5.00 -1.00 6.32
N SER A 119 4.14 0.01 6.19
CA SER A 119 3.78 0.61 4.90
C SER A 119 4.65 1.81 4.61
N TYR A 120 5.05 1.99 3.36
CA TYR A 120 6.00 3.04 3.03
C TYR A 120 5.77 3.66 1.66
N GLY A 121 6.35 4.85 1.45
CA GLY A 121 6.33 5.58 0.19
C GLY A 121 7.56 6.45 0.06
N PHE A 122 7.98 6.69 -1.18
CA PHE A 122 9.17 7.48 -1.51
C PHE A 122 8.81 8.91 -1.92
N ILE A 123 9.63 9.86 -1.53
CA ILE A 123 9.47 11.28 -1.85
C ILE A 123 10.78 11.77 -2.44
N THR A 124 10.70 12.28 -3.66
CA THR A 124 11.83 12.85 -4.40
C THR A 124 11.36 13.86 -5.44
N GLY A 125 12.28 14.47 -6.17
CA GLY A 125 11.99 15.40 -7.26
C GLY A 125 13.23 15.73 -8.08
N ALA A 126 13.04 16.24 -9.30
CA ALA A 126 14.13 16.62 -10.19
C ALA A 126 15.03 17.69 -9.56
N THR A 127 14.40 18.61 -8.85
CA THR A 127 15.04 19.58 -7.99
C THR A 127 14.48 19.48 -6.57
N ALA A 128 15.17 20.11 -5.62
CA ALA A 128 14.66 20.27 -4.26
C ALA A 128 13.29 20.98 -4.21
N GLY A 129 13.05 21.93 -5.14
CA GLY A 129 11.76 22.61 -5.26
C GLY A 129 10.66 21.65 -5.68
N ASP A 130 10.91 20.81 -6.70
CA ASP A 130 9.94 19.83 -7.17
C ASP A 130 9.60 18.79 -6.09
N ALA A 131 10.59 18.36 -5.29
CA ALA A 131 10.37 17.44 -4.17
C ALA A 131 9.48 18.06 -3.08
N LEU A 132 9.73 19.33 -2.73
CA LEU A 132 8.91 20.07 -1.77
C LEU A 132 7.50 20.33 -2.33
N ASP A 133 7.38 20.69 -3.60
CA ASP A 133 6.09 20.93 -4.25
C ASP A 133 5.26 19.64 -4.30
N PHE A 134 5.87 18.48 -4.56
CA PHE A 134 5.19 17.19 -4.51
C PHE A 134 4.58 16.91 -3.12
N VAL A 135 5.34 17.11 -2.03
CA VAL A 135 4.83 17.01 -0.66
C VAL A 135 3.69 18.01 -0.40
N ASN A 136 3.86 19.26 -0.83
CA ASN A 136 2.84 20.30 -0.64
C ASN A 136 1.56 20.00 -1.40
N ASN A 137 1.62 19.36 -2.57
CA ASN A 137 0.43 18.95 -3.33
C ASN A 137 -0.37 17.90 -2.57
N ILE A 138 0.30 16.93 -1.93
CA ILE A 138 -0.35 15.91 -1.08
C ILE A 138 -1.03 16.57 0.13
N ILE A 139 -0.29 17.42 0.85
CA ILE A 139 -0.81 18.16 2.02
C ILE A 139 -2.02 19.01 1.60
N TYR A 140 -1.91 19.70 0.46
CA TYR A 140 -3.00 20.52 -0.06
C TYR A 140 -4.21 19.67 -0.44
N ALA A 141 -4.02 18.49 -1.04
CA ALA A 141 -5.10 17.58 -1.38
C ALA A 141 -5.86 17.12 -0.14
N GLU A 142 -5.17 16.67 0.92
CA GLU A 142 -5.83 16.29 2.18
C GLU A 142 -6.48 17.47 2.89
N ALA A 143 -5.84 18.65 2.92
CA ALA A 143 -6.42 19.83 3.54
C ALA A 143 -7.73 20.29 2.87
N ASN A 144 -7.93 19.91 1.61
CA ASN A 144 -9.15 20.18 0.85
C ASN A 144 -10.12 18.98 0.78
N ASN A 145 -9.88 17.93 1.57
CA ASN A 145 -10.66 16.69 1.58
C ASN A 145 -10.79 16.07 0.19
N ILE A 146 -9.66 15.82 -0.47
CA ILE A 146 -9.62 15.18 -1.80
C ILE A 146 -10.39 13.86 -1.84
N GLU A 147 -10.53 13.15 -0.71
CA GLU A 147 -11.36 11.97 -0.57
C GLU A 147 -12.81 12.21 -1.01
N ASP A 148 -13.36 13.41 -0.76
CA ASP A 148 -14.73 13.78 -1.11
C ASP A 148 -14.90 14.16 -2.60
N PHE A 149 -13.80 14.29 -3.36
CA PHE A 149 -13.88 14.72 -4.75
C PHE A 149 -14.44 13.61 -5.64
N PRO A 150 -15.23 13.96 -6.68
CA PRO A 150 -15.76 12.99 -7.65
C PRO A 150 -14.66 12.10 -8.24
N LEU A 151 -14.97 10.81 -8.42
CA LEU A 151 -14.07 9.88 -9.06
C LEU A 151 -14.09 10.08 -10.58
N ASN A 152 -13.04 10.71 -11.11
CA ASN A 152 -12.82 10.82 -12.56
C ASN A 152 -11.57 10.04 -12.93
N VAL A 153 -11.63 9.33 -14.05
CA VAL A 153 -10.56 8.47 -14.55
C VAL A 153 -9.99 9.03 -15.84
N GLY A 154 -8.68 9.18 -15.88
CA GLY A 154 -7.92 9.45 -17.09
C GLY A 154 -7.02 8.28 -17.40
N GLY A 155 -6.71 8.06 -18.67
CA GLY A 155 -5.67 7.10 -19.01
C GLY A 155 -5.09 7.30 -20.40
N TYR A 156 -3.92 6.71 -20.64
CA TYR A 156 -3.35 6.64 -21.97
C TYR A 156 -2.46 5.42 -22.16
N ALA A 157 -2.48 4.86 -23.37
CA ALA A 157 -1.71 3.67 -23.71
C ALA A 157 -1.34 3.63 -25.20
N ALA A 158 -0.27 2.92 -25.54
CA ALA A 158 0.05 2.56 -26.92
C ALA A 158 -0.94 1.51 -27.47
N SER A 159 -1.32 1.62 -28.74
CA SER A 159 -2.38 0.88 -29.43
C SER A 159 -2.15 0.79 -30.95
N SER A 160 -2.94 0.02 -31.69
CA SER A 160 -2.91 0.03 -33.17
C SER A 160 -3.84 1.10 -33.78
N VAL A 161 -4.36 2.02 -32.98
CA VAL A 161 -5.31 3.07 -33.38
C VAL A 161 -5.06 4.36 -32.59
N ASN A 162 -5.35 5.50 -33.23
CA ASN A 162 -5.40 6.82 -32.58
C ASN A 162 -6.86 7.16 -32.23
N VAL A 163 -7.28 6.97 -30.98
CA VAL A 163 -8.68 7.17 -30.55
C VAL A 163 -8.77 7.62 -29.08
N VAL A 164 -9.78 8.44 -28.77
CA VAL A 164 -10.19 8.76 -27.40
C VAL A 164 -11.45 7.97 -27.07
N TYR A 165 -11.42 7.20 -25.99
CA TYR A 165 -12.59 6.54 -25.42
C TYR A 165 -13.09 7.31 -24.20
N THR A 166 -14.41 7.32 -24.01
CA THR A 166 -15.08 7.98 -22.89
C THR A 166 -15.86 6.98 -22.04
N SER A 167 -15.30 5.77 -21.90
CA SER A 167 -15.88 4.68 -21.10
C SER A 167 -14.74 3.92 -20.41
N CYS A 168 -15.06 3.36 -19.24
CA CYS A 168 -14.21 2.38 -18.60
C CYS A 168 -14.26 1.05 -19.36
N TYR A 169 -13.29 0.18 -19.04
CA TYR A 169 -13.24 -1.19 -19.49
C TYR A 169 -12.93 -2.08 -18.28
N ASN A 170 -13.34 -3.35 -18.32
CA ASN A 170 -12.91 -4.36 -17.34
C ASN A 170 -13.40 -4.04 -15.91
N TYR A 171 -12.62 -4.35 -14.86
CA TYR A 171 -13.01 -4.17 -13.46
C TYR A 171 -13.29 -2.71 -13.11
N MET A 172 -12.70 -1.75 -13.85
CA MET A 172 -12.91 -0.32 -13.64
C MET A 172 -14.36 0.14 -13.86
N ASP A 173 -15.17 -0.61 -14.61
CA ASP A 173 -16.60 -0.35 -14.74
C ASP A 173 -17.32 -0.43 -13.38
N ASN A 174 -16.77 -1.18 -12.44
CA ASN A 174 -17.33 -1.35 -11.09
C ASN A 174 -16.93 -0.21 -10.13
N LEU A 175 -16.13 0.76 -10.58
CA LEU A 175 -15.79 1.94 -9.80
C LEU A 175 -16.86 3.03 -9.87
N ASP A 176 -17.82 2.92 -10.81
CA ASP A 176 -18.85 3.93 -11.10
C ASP A 176 -18.29 5.37 -11.21
N PRO A 177 -17.30 5.62 -12.07
CA PRO A 177 -16.69 6.94 -12.17
C PRO A 177 -17.64 7.95 -12.82
N VAL A 178 -17.52 9.20 -12.38
CA VAL A 178 -18.32 10.32 -12.87
C VAL A 178 -17.93 10.73 -14.30
N ASP A 179 -16.64 10.59 -14.64
CA ASP A 179 -16.09 10.97 -15.94
C ASP A 179 -14.88 10.12 -16.30
N VAL A 180 -14.73 9.79 -17.59
CA VAL A 180 -13.68 8.89 -18.09
C VAL A 180 -13.13 9.43 -19.41
N ASP A 181 -11.81 9.54 -19.53
CA ASP A 181 -11.12 9.80 -20.81
C ASP A 181 -9.88 8.92 -20.95
N ASN A 182 -9.85 8.07 -21.98
CA ASN A 182 -8.70 7.23 -22.30
C ASN A 182 -8.16 7.56 -23.69
N ILE A 183 -6.87 7.88 -23.79
CA ILE A 183 -6.19 8.22 -25.04
C ILE A 183 -5.36 7.02 -25.52
N TYR A 184 -5.75 6.41 -26.63
CA TYR A 184 -4.98 5.36 -27.27
C TYR A 184 -4.20 5.92 -28.45
N LEU A 185 -2.90 5.62 -28.49
CA LEU A 185 -1.94 6.16 -29.44
C LEU A 185 -1.48 5.08 -30.41
N GLU A 186 -1.44 5.38 -31.70
CA GLU A 186 -1.01 4.42 -32.73
C GLU A 186 0.50 4.13 -32.65
N THR A 187 0.86 2.85 -32.52
CA THR A 187 2.24 2.39 -32.39
C THR A 187 3.09 2.66 -33.62
N SER A 188 2.50 2.77 -34.82
CA SER A 188 3.23 2.76 -36.09
C SER A 188 3.65 4.11 -36.68
N ASP A 189 3.48 5.25 -36.00
CA ASP A 189 3.42 6.50 -36.76
C ASP A 189 4.64 7.45 -36.73
N LEU A 190 4.96 7.96 -37.92
CA LEU A 190 5.80 9.09 -38.31
C LEU A 190 5.34 10.42 -37.66
N SER A 191 5.32 10.51 -36.33
CA SER A 191 4.96 11.66 -35.49
C SER A 191 3.47 12.00 -35.30
N THR A 192 2.52 11.31 -35.94
CA THR A 192 1.09 11.64 -35.76
C THR A 192 0.57 11.29 -34.36
N GLY A 193 1.03 10.19 -33.76
CA GLY A 193 0.61 9.77 -32.41
C GLY A 193 1.00 10.78 -31.33
N ILE A 194 2.16 11.44 -31.48
CA ILE A 194 2.58 12.52 -30.58
C ILE A 194 1.65 13.72 -30.72
N ASN A 195 1.40 14.18 -31.95
CA ASN A 195 0.49 15.30 -32.19
C ASN A 195 -0.92 14.99 -31.69
N TYR A 196 -1.39 13.75 -31.93
CA TYR A 196 -2.67 13.28 -31.44
C TYR A 196 -2.75 13.29 -29.91
N PHE A 197 -1.71 12.80 -29.22
CA PHE A 197 -1.62 12.90 -27.76
C PHE A 197 -1.69 14.36 -27.33
N LEU A 198 -0.83 15.24 -27.85
CA LEU A 198 -0.76 16.64 -27.45
C LEU A 198 -2.08 17.39 -27.71
N ASP A 199 -2.77 17.07 -28.80
CA ASP A 199 -4.08 17.64 -29.14
C ASP A 199 -5.20 17.18 -28.20
N ASN A 200 -5.01 16.05 -27.48
CA ASN A 200 -6.02 15.46 -26.59
C ASN A 200 -5.60 15.40 -25.11
N ALA A 201 -4.34 15.71 -24.77
CA ALA A 201 -3.76 15.53 -23.43
C ALA A 201 -4.49 16.34 -22.35
N TYR A 202 -5.12 17.47 -22.73
CA TYR A 202 -5.97 18.28 -21.83
C TYR A 202 -7.12 17.46 -21.20
N ARG A 203 -7.50 16.33 -21.80
CA ARG A 203 -8.51 15.41 -21.26
C ARG A 203 -8.03 14.63 -20.03
N LEU A 204 -6.73 14.57 -19.78
CA LEU A 204 -6.16 13.90 -18.62
C LEU A 204 -6.05 14.83 -17.40
N GLU A 205 -6.32 16.13 -17.57
CA GLU A 205 -6.31 17.10 -16.47
C GLU A 205 -7.55 16.94 -15.58
N ASN A 206 -7.41 17.23 -14.28
CA ASN A 206 -8.49 17.11 -13.27
C ASN A 206 -9.04 15.68 -13.09
N LYS A 207 -8.25 14.68 -13.45
CA LYS A 207 -8.56 13.28 -13.17
C LYS A 207 -8.06 12.91 -11.78
N LYS A 208 -8.80 12.05 -11.09
CA LYS A 208 -8.44 11.55 -9.75
C LYS A 208 -7.55 10.31 -9.87
N ILE A 209 -7.80 9.49 -10.89
CA ILE A 209 -6.93 8.38 -11.31
C ILE A 209 -6.31 8.73 -12.65
N LEU A 210 -5.01 8.45 -12.80
CA LEU A 210 -4.36 8.37 -14.10
C LEU A 210 -3.82 6.95 -14.33
N ASP A 211 -4.44 6.21 -15.26
CA ASP A 211 -4.02 4.87 -15.70
C ASP A 211 -3.09 4.98 -16.92
N ILE A 212 -1.82 4.63 -16.73
CA ILE A 212 -0.80 4.71 -17.77
C ILE A 212 -0.42 3.29 -18.20
N GLY A 213 -0.79 2.96 -19.43
CA GLY A 213 -0.72 1.60 -19.94
C GLY A 213 0.68 0.97 -19.98
N HIS A 214 0.66 -0.34 -20.12
CA HIS A 214 1.77 -1.28 -19.89
C HIS A 214 2.89 -1.29 -20.92
N ASN A 215 2.64 -0.69 -22.08
CA ASN A 215 3.44 -0.91 -23.27
C ASN A 215 4.35 0.30 -23.51
N GLY A 216 5.62 0.19 -23.09
CA GLY A 216 6.64 1.10 -23.56
C GLY A 216 7.97 1.18 -22.83
N ASP A 217 8.92 1.81 -23.51
CA ASP A 217 10.08 2.40 -22.86
C ASP A 217 9.66 3.73 -22.23
N PRO A 218 9.68 3.88 -20.91
CA PRO A 218 9.03 4.99 -20.22
C PRO A 218 9.78 6.30 -20.39
N HIS A 219 11.10 6.25 -20.60
CA HIS A 219 11.94 7.43 -20.77
C HIS A 219 11.68 8.08 -22.13
N MET A 220 11.12 7.31 -23.06
CA MET A 220 10.74 7.69 -24.42
C MET A 220 9.49 6.89 -24.88
N LEU A 221 8.35 7.05 -24.19
CA LEU A 221 7.11 6.24 -24.33
C LEU A 221 6.92 5.66 -25.74
N TRP A 222 6.86 4.32 -25.80
CA TRP A 222 6.68 3.50 -27.01
C TRP A 222 5.73 4.13 -28.02
N LEU A 223 6.27 4.38 -29.22
CA LEU A 223 5.58 4.37 -30.50
C LEU A 223 6.60 3.85 -31.53
N PHE A 224 6.86 2.54 -31.61
CA PHE A 224 7.68 1.97 -32.70
C PHE A 224 6.81 1.46 -33.83
N GLU A 225 7.09 1.93 -35.03
CA GLU A 225 6.80 1.20 -36.26
C GLU A 225 7.47 -0.20 -36.15
N GLY A 226 6.68 -1.28 -36.10
CA GLY A 226 7.18 -2.68 -36.08
C GLY A 226 7.34 -3.38 -34.71
N GLY A 227 7.22 -2.65 -33.59
CA GLY A 227 7.42 -3.21 -32.23
C GLY A 227 8.89 -3.52 -31.89
N ASN A 228 9.16 -4.14 -30.72
CA ASN A 228 10.52 -4.51 -30.27
C ASN A 228 11.27 -5.48 -31.22
N MET A 229 10.56 -6.12 -32.16
CA MET A 229 11.10 -7.20 -32.98
C MET A 229 11.77 -6.73 -34.28
N ASP A 230 11.45 -5.54 -34.78
CA ASP A 230 12.08 -4.96 -35.99
C ASP A 230 12.04 -3.41 -35.95
N PRO A 231 12.73 -2.79 -34.99
CA PRO A 231 12.67 -1.34 -34.81
C PRO A 231 13.39 -0.58 -35.93
N ASP A 232 12.79 0.50 -36.45
CA ASP A 232 13.44 1.46 -37.35
C ASP A 232 13.68 2.81 -36.62
N PRO A 233 14.93 3.30 -36.51
CA PRO A 233 16.18 2.63 -36.88
C PRO A 233 16.47 1.39 -36.03
N PRO A 234 17.27 0.42 -36.53
CA PRO A 234 17.68 -0.75 -35.77
C PRO A 234 18.26 -0.38 -34.41
N VAL A 235 18.08 -1.26 -33.42
CA VAL A 235 18.76 -1.12 -32.12
C VAL A 235 20.27 -1.08 -32.34
N TRP A 236 20.90 -0.11 -31.71
CA TRP A 236 22.34 0.11 -31.75
C TRP A 236 22.99 -0.58 -30.54
N ASP A 237 24.25 -0.99 -30.65
CA ASP A 237 25.01 -1.54 -29.51
C ASP A 237 25.15 -0.48 -28.41
N TYR A 238 24.94 -0.86 -27.16
CA TYR A 238 25.05 0.00 -25.98
C TYR A 238 26.32 0.89 -26.04
N ASP A 239 26.08 2.18 -25.91
CA ASP A 239 27.04 3.27 -26.04
C ASP A 239 26.47 4.49 -25.28
N PRO A 240 26.97 4.80 -24.09
CA PRO A 240 26.42 5.86 -23.25
C PRO A 240 26.53 7.25 -23.88
N ALA A 241 27.39 7.43 -24.90
CA ALA A 241 27.48 8.70 -25.62
C ALA A 241 26.31 8.95 -26.58
N LYS A 242 25.55 7.91 -26.95
CA LYS A 242 24.37 8.01 -27.81
C LYS A 242 23.06 8.17 -27.02
N ILE A 243 23.05 7.75 -25.76
CA ILE A 243 21.89 7.92 -24.89
C ILE A 243 21.65 9.42 -24.70
N GLU A 244 20.40 9.84 -24.81
CA GLU A 244 19.93 11.24 -24.79
C GLU A 244 20.42 12.15 -25.94
N ASP A 245 21.27 11.66 -26.84
CA ASP A 245 21.65 12.41 -28.04
C ASP A 245 20.46 12.44 -29.02
N PRO A 246 19.93 13.63 -29.38
CA PRO A 246 18.83 13.75 -30.33
C PRO A 246 19.08 13.11 -31.70
N ALA A 247 20.34 12.89 -32.10
CA ALA A 247 20.70 12.21 -33.34
C ALA A 247 20.39 10.70 -33.33
N TYR A 248 20.31 10.11 -32.14
CA TYR A 248 20.01 8.69 -31.92
C TYR A 248 18.64 8.48 -31.24
N GLY A 249 18.05 9.57 -30.74
CA GLY A 249 16.72 9.56 -30.12
C GLY A 249 15.63 9.16 -31.10
N ARG A 250 14.76 8.23 -30.66
CA ARG A 250 13.62 7.75 -31.43
C ARG A 250 12.46 8.75 -31.45
N VAL A 251 11.59 8.61 -32.44
CA VAL A 251 10.32 9.35 -32.51
C VAL A 251 9.36 8.70 -31.52
N GLY A 252 8.75 9.48 -30.64
CA GLY A 252 7.85 8.97 -29.61
C GLY A 252 7.46 10.05 -28.60
N LEU A 253 6.52 9.72 -27.72
CA LEU A 253 6.08 10.62 -26.67
C LEU A 253 7.15 10.67 -25.57
N LYS A 254 7.88 11.78 -25.50
CA LYS A 254 8.96 11.97 -24.51
C LYS A 254 8.43 12.38 -23.14
N SER A 255 9.18 12.05 -22.09
CA SER A 255 8.88 12.42 -20.69
C SER A 255 8.59 13.91 -20.48
N HIS A 256 9.27 14.81 -21.20
CA HIS A 256 9.01 16.26 -21.10
C HIS A 256 7.64 16.71 -21.65
N HIS A 257 7.00 15.96 -22.55
CA HIS A 257 5.64 16.27 -22.98
C HIS A 257 4.65 16.06 -21.84
N ILE A 258 4.85 15.01 -21.03
CA ILE A 258 4.08 14.76 -19.81
C ILE A 258 4.40 15.80 -18.75
N GLY A 259 5.69 16.10 -18.55
CA GLY A 259 6.13 17.08 -17.56
C GLY A 259 5.66 18.51 -17.80
N ALA A 260 5.06 18.83 -18.95
CA ALA A 260 4.46 20.13 -19.22
C ALA A 260 2.98 20.22 -18.79
N MET A 261 2.38 19.11 -18.34
CA MET A 261 0.95 19.02 -17.99
C MET A 261 0.69 19.41 -16.52
N ASN A 262 -0.58 19.70 -16.21
CA ASN A 262 -1.08 19.80 -14.85
C ASN A 262 -2.03 18.62 -14.57
N LEU A 263 -1.51 17.60 -13.89
CA LEU A 263 -2.23 16.37 -13.58
C LEU A 263 -2.77 16.34 -12.15
N TYR A 264 -2.67 17.43 -11.39
CA TYR A 264 -3.32 17.52 -10.09
C TYR A 264 -4.85 17.28 -10.22
N PRO A 265 -5.49 16.50 -9.31
CA PRO A 265 -4.93 15.85 -8.12
C PRO A 265 -4.56 14.38 -8.31
N ALA A 266 -4.35 13.90 -9.54
CA ALA A 266 -4.32 12.48 -9.84
C ALA A 266 -3.29 11.70 -8.99
N VAL A 267 -3.66 10.47 -8.62
CA VAL A 267 -2.69 9.41 -8.38
C VAL A 267 -2.47 8.69 -9.71
N ALA A 268 -1.23 8.64 -10.16
CA ALA A 268 -0.87 7.95 -11.37
C ALA A 268 -0.48 6.50 -11.05
N PHE A 269 -1.07 5.56 -11.76
CA PHE A 269 -0.65 4.16 -11.77
C PHE A 269 -0.06 3.90 -13.14
N ASN A 270 1.17 3.41 -13.20
CA ASN A 270 1.88 3.18 -14.46
C ASN A 270 2.42 1.76 -14.52
N GLY A 271 2.14 1.06 -15.61
CA GLY A 271 2.61 -0.31 -15.84
C GLY A 271 3.75 -0.41 -16.86
N ALA A 272 4.17 0.69 -17.49
CA ALA A 272 5.34 0.66 -18.37
C ALA A 272 6.60 0.38 -17.55
N CYS A 273 7.38 -0.64 -17.95
CA CYS A 273 8.65 -1.03 -17.33
C CYS A 273 9.56 0.19 -17.12
N HIS A 274 10.43 0.19 -16.09
CA HIS A 274 11.39 1.27 -15.77
C HIS A 274 10.80 2.65 -15.44
N ALA A 275 9.47 2.86 -15.50
CA ALA A 275 8.89 4.20 -15.40
C ALA A 275 9.11 4.87 -14.03
N GLY A 276 9.38 4.06 -13.02
CA GLY A 276 9.67 4.46 -11.65
C GLY A 276 11.14 4.78 -11.37
N GLU A 277 12.07 4.62 -12.32
CA GLU A 277 13.49 4.96 -12.11
C GLU A 277 13.71 6.48 -12.24
N PRO A 278 14.01 7.20 -11.15
CA PRO A 278 14.10 8.65 -11.20
C PRO A 278 15.40 9.13 -11.84
N LYS A 279 16.53 8.44 -11.65
CA LYS A 279 17.82 8.96 -12.12
C LYS A 279 18.74 7.88 -12.68
N THR A 280 18.99 6.83 -11.91
CA THR A 280 19.83 5.72 -12.34
C THR A 280 18.92 4.58 -12.79
N VAL A 281 19.09 4.17 -14.05
CA VAL A 281 18.35 3.07 -14.68
C VAL A 281 19.27 1.88 -14.90
N MET A 282 18.79 0.69 -14.58
CA MET A 282 19.40 -0.54 -15.06
C MET A 282 18.96 -0.79 -16.51
N VAL A 283 19.93 -0.93 -17.41
CA VAL A 283 19.71 -1.17 -18.82
C VAL A 283 19.73 -2.67 -19.10
N GLU A 284 18.60 -3.14 -19.60
CA GLU A 284 18.34 -4.51 -20.02
C GLU A 284 17.59 -4.56 -21.36
N GLY A 285 17.27 -5.78 -21.83
CA GLY A 285 16.71 -6.00 -23.16
C GLY A 285 15.40 -5.24 -23.43
N ASP A 286 14.56 -5.05 -22.40
CA ASP A 286 13.25 -4.38 -22.52
C ASP A 286 13.34 -2.90 -22.90
N ILE A 287 14.48 -2.24 -22.63
CA ILE A 287 14.73 -0.83 -22.93
C ILE A 287 15.89 -0.63 -23.91
N ALA A 288 16.33 -1.70 -24.57
CA ALA A 288 17.42 -1.65 -25.55
C ALA A 288 17.13 -0.67 -26.70
N ALA A 289 15.87 -0.38 -26.99
CA ALA A 289 15.50 0.60 -27.99
C ALA A 289 15.97 2.04 -27.63
N THR A 290 15.98 2.41 -26.35
CA THR A 290 16.41 3.74 -25.91
C THR A 290 17.85 3.78 -25.45
N PHE A 291 18.35 2.68 -24.87
CA PHE A 291 19.68 2.64 -24.24
C PHE A 291 20.71 1.82 -25.03
N GLY A 292 20.28 1.11 -26.07
CA GLY A 292 21.11 0.24 -26.89
C GLY A 292 21.18 -1.20 -26.35
N GLU A 293 21.51 -2.14 -27.23
CA GLU A 293 21.68 -3.56 -26.90
C GLU A 293 22.95 -3.77 -26.09
N THR A 294 22.81 -4.31 -24.90
CA THR A 294 23.90 -4.56 -23.96
C THR A 294 24.60 -5.90 -24.24
N ASN A 295 24.06 -6.72 -25.15
CA ASN A 295 24.55 -8.06 -25.47
C ASN A 295 24.51 -9.00 -24.25
N GLY A 296 23.49 -8.81 -23.39
CA GLY A 296 23.26 -9.60 -22.17
C GLY A 296 24.13 -9.22 -20.97
N TYR A 297 24.76 -8.03 -20.97
CA TYR A 297 25.57 -7.52 -19.84
C TYR A 297 24.87 -6.40 -19.05
N THR A 298 25.00 -6.38 -17.73
CA THR A 298 24.27 -5.37 -16.92
C THR A 298 24.94 -4.04 -17.06
N LYS A 299 24.15 -3.03 -17.39
CA LYS A 299 24.61 -1.66 -17.49
C LYS A 299 23.75 -0.77 -16.63
N PHE A 300 24.36 0.17 -15.94
CA PHE A 300 23.67 1.25 -15.28
C PHE A 300 23.94 2.54 -16.03
N TYR A 301 22.89 3.33 -16.22
CA TYR A 301 22.98 4.65 -16.83
C TYR A 301 22.35 5.70 -15.93
N THR A 302 23.04 6.82 -15.74
CA THR A 302 22.54 7.97 -14.98
C THR A 302 21.96 9.00 -15.95
N MET A 303 20.64 9.16 -15.93
CA MET A 303 19.89 10.01 -16.84
C MET A 303 19.89 11.50 -16.44
N SER A 304 19.66 12.39 -17.40
CA SER A 304 19.28 13.77 -17.12
C SER A 304 17.86 13.86 -16.54
N ASP A 305 17.59 14.91 -15.77
CA ASP A 305 16.25 15.11 -15.17
C ASP A 305 15.16 15.26 -16.23
N THR A 306 15.51 15.87 -17.37
CA THR A 306 14.59 16.06 -18.49
C THR A 306 14.26 14.77 -19.23
N PHE A 307 15.10 13.75 -19.11
CA PHE A 307 14.92 12.46 -19.75
C PHE A 307 14.10 11.50 -18.89
N SER A 308 14.27 11.56 -17.56
CA SER A 308 13.56 10.72 -16.59
C SER A 308 12.03 10.90 -16.62
N PHE A 309 11.28 9.81 -16.79
CA PHE A 309 9.82 9.84 -16.74
C PHE A 309 9.30 10.12 -15.35
N ALA A 310 9.76 9.36 -14.34
CA ALA A 310 9.39 9.53 -12.93
C ALA A 310 9.57 10.99 -12.48
N LEU A 311 10.72 11.60 -12.80
CA LEU A 311 10.96 13.00 -12.42
C LEU A 311 10.05 13.98 -13.16
N ASN A 312 9.71 13.71 -14.42
CA ASN A 312 8.82 14.56 -15.19
C ASN A 312 7.36 14.44 -14.75
N ILE A 313 6.89 13.25 -14.34
CA ILE A 313 5.50 13.11 -13.87
C ILE A 313 5.33 13.70 -12.47
N LEU A 314 6.30 13.55 -11.56
CA LEU A 314 6.22 14.11 -10.19
C LEU A 314 6.01 15.63 -10.15
N LYS A 315 6.56 16.38 -11.12
CA LYS A 315 6.37 17.84 -11.21
C LYS A 315 5.03 18.29 -11.81
N THR A 316 4.18 17.37 -12.28
CA THR A 316 2.88 17.71 -12.91
C THR A 316 1.78 18.06 -11.91
N GLY A 317 2.08 17.99 -10.62
CA GLY A 317 1.09 18.22 -9.56
C GLY A 317 0.34 16.97 -9.12
N ILE A 318 0.68 15.78 -9.61
CA ILE A 318 0.14 14.53 -9.07
C ILE A 318 0.36 14.41 -7.55
N THR A 319 -0.48 13.61 -6.90
CA THR A 319 -0.46 13.41 -5.45
C THR A 319 0.03 12.02 -5.04
N GLY A 320 0.23 11.13 -6.01
CA GLY A 320 0.86 9.83 -5.81
C GLY A 320 1.25 9.21 -7.15
N TYR A 321 2.24 8.33 -7.15
CA TYR A 321 2.70 7.65 -8.36
C TYR A 321 3.17 6.24 -8.07
N PHE A 322 2.46 5.26 -8.60
CA PHE A 322 2.88 3.86 -8.61
C PHE A 322 3.52 3.53 -9.94
N ALA A 323 4.71 2.95 -9.89
CA ALA A 323 5.48 2.66 -11.08
C ALA A 323 6.47 1.52 -10.86
N PRO A 324 7.00 0.92 -11.91
CA PRO A 324 8.06 -0.06 -11.77
C PRO A 324 9.46 0.51 -11.89
N CYS A 325 10.36 0.02 -11.04
CA CYS A 325 11.79 0.30 -11.06
C CYS A 325 12.55 -0.88 -11.71
N GLY A 326 12.31 -1.16 -13.00
CA GLY A 326 12.87 -2.32 -13.75
C GLY A 326 11.93 -2.91 -14.81
N ALA A 327 12.31 -4.02 -15.46
CA ALA A 327 11.50 -4.78 -16.43
C ALA A 327 10.34 -5.63 -15.84
N ASN A 328 9.42 -6.04 -16.74
CA ASN A 328 8.30 -6.99 -16.58
C ASN A 328 7.14 -6.62 -15.63
N ASN A 329 6.58 -5.41 -15.76
CA ASN A 329 5.72 -4.82 -14.70
C ASN A 329 4.33 -4.33 -15.12
N ALA A 330 3.91 -4.73 -16.31
CA ALA A 330 2.63 -4.36 -16.89
C ALA A 330 1.45 -4.59 -15.92
N ASN A 331 1.35 -5.80 -15.38
CA ASN A 331 0.10 -6.26 -14.79
C ASN A 331 -0.14 -5.66 -13.40
N ASP A 332 0.89 -5.50 -12.57
CA ASP A 332 0.74 -5.06 -11.17
C ASP A 332 0.06 -3.70 -11.01
N GLN A 333 0.17 -2.84 -12.02
CA GLN A 333 -0.54 -1.56 -12.05
C GLN A 333 -2.05 -1.74 -11.84
N GLY A 334 -2.68 -2.67 -12.55
CA GLY A 334 -4.10 -2.89 -12.39
C GLY A 334 -4.43 -3.52 -11.03
N GLU A 335 -3.52 -4.30 -10.42
CA GLU A 335 -3.71 -4.91 -9.11
C GLU A 335 -3.71 -3.81 -8.04
N GLU A 336 -2.83 -2.82 -8.17
CA GLU A 336 -2.79 -1.65 -7.28
C GLU A 336 -4.05 -0.78 -7.42
N VAL A 337 -4.52 -0.52 -8.64
CA VAL A 337 -5.79 0.18 -8.84
C VAL A 337 -6.93 -0.64 -8.23
N TYR A 338 -7.03 -1.93 -8.55
CA TYR A 338 -8.05 -2.80 -7.98
C TYR A 338 -8.02 -2.79 -6.45
N ASN A 339 -6.85 -2.95 -5.84
CA ASN A 339 -6.67 -2.92 -4.39
C ASN A 339 -7.03 -1.54 -3.79
N ALA A 340 -6.68 -0.43 -4.45
CA ALA A 340 -6.98 0.92 -3.97
C ALA A 340 -8.47 1.24 -3.86
N PHE A 341 -9.33 0.51 -4.58
CA PHE A 341 -10.78 0.64 -4.50
C PHE A 341 -11.47 -0.55 -3.85
N LEU A 342 -10.81 -1.70 -3.75
CA LEU A 342 -11.29 -2.87 -3.00
C LEU A 342 -11.05 -2.72 -1.51
N TYR A 343 -9.98 -2.06 -1.10
CA TYR A 343 -9.63 -1.87 0.30
C TYR A 343 -9.75 -0.38 0.63
N ASP A 344 -10.53 -0.07 1.68
CA ASP A 344 -10.69 1.29 2.22
C ASP A 344 -9.46 1.67 3.05
N GLU A 345 -8.32 1.81 2.38
CA GLU A 345 -6.99 1.90 2.98
C GLU A 345 -6.10 2.98 2.33
N PRO A 346 -5.16 3.58 3.08
CA PRO A 346 -4.15 4.48 2.53
C PRO A 346 -3.27 3.84 1.44
N LEU A 347 -2.73 4.67 0.55
CA LEU A 347 -1.92 4.21 -0.58
C LEU A 347 -0.64 3.46 -0.17
N GLY A 348 -0.07 3.75 1.00
CA GLY A 348 1.04 2.96 1.54
C GLY A 348 0.65 1.51 1.85
N ASP A 349 -0.59 1.28 2.30
CA ASP A 349 -1.11 -0.08 2.56
C ASP A 349 -1.43 -0.79 1.25
N ILE A 350 -1.89 -0.07 0.24
CA ILE A 350 -2.01 -0.59 -1.13
C ILE A 350 -0.64 -1.03 -1.67
N HIS A 351 0.41 -0.22 -1.46
CA HIS A 351 1.77 -0.60 -1.83
C HIS A 351 2.26 -1.81 -1.04
N LYS A 352 2.02 -1.87 0.28
CA LYS A 352 2.35 -3.02 1.12
C LYS A 352 1.67 -4.29 0.58
N ARG A 353 0.40 -4.25 0.16
CA ARG A 353 -0.28 -5.40 -0.44
C ARG A 353 0.40 -5.90 -1.72
N THR A 354 0.97 -5.00 -2.51
CA THR A 354 1.82 -5.38 -3.65
C THR A 354 3.05 -6.16 -3.16
N ASN A 355 3.71 -5.70 -2.09
CA ASN A 355 4.85 -6.41 -1.48
C ASN A 355 4.45 -7.75 -0.88
N ASP A 356 3.32 -7.84 -0.18
CA ASP A 356 2.78 -9.09 0.37
C ASP A 356 2.52 -10.09 -0.76
N GLY A 357 2.06 -9.59 -1.92
CA GLY A 357 1.90 -10.40 -3.12
C GLY A 357 3.22 -10.95 -3.70
N VAL A 358 4.38 -10.37 -3.37
CA VAL A 358 5.70 -10.95 -3.67
C VAL A 358 6.00 -12.10 -2.72
N VAL A 359 5.76 -11.91 -1.42
CA VAL A 359 5.95 -12.95 -0.38
C VAL A 359 5.10 -14.18 -0.68
N MET A 360 3.83 -13.96 -1.04
CA MET A 360 2.97 -15.04 -1.52
C MET A 360 3.56 -15.70 -2.76
N GLY A 361 4.13 -14.93 -3.67
CA GLY A 361 4.83 -15.46 -4.82
C GLY A 361 6.04 -16.35 -4.50
N PHE A 362 6.72 -16.11 -3.38
CA PHE A 362 7.75 -16.98 -2.83
C PHE A 362 7.18 -18.16 -2.02
N LEU A 363 5.92 -18.54 -2.25
CA LEU A 363 5.19 -19.58 -1.52
C LEU A 363 5.12 -19.30 0.00
N GLY A 364 5.03 -18.02 0.38
CA GLY A 364 5.02 -17.61 1.78
C GLY A 364 6.42 -17.58 2.42
N ASN A 365 7.49 -17.74 1.65
CA ASN A 365 8.86 -17.58 2.15
C ASN A 365 9.31 -16.11 2.02
N ARG A 366 10.27 -15.72 2.86
CA ARG A 366 10.89 -14.40 2.78
C ARG A 366 11.51 -14.19 1.39
N PRO A 367 11.25 -13.07 0.69
CA PRO A 367 11.81 -12.83 -0.64
C PRO A 367 13.33 -12.82 -0.64
N ASP A 368 13.94 -13.45 -1.66
CA ASP A 368 15.37 -13.36 -1.96
C ASP A 368 15.51 -12.91 -3.42
N LEU A 369 15.84 -11.63 -3.60
CA LEU A 369 15.88 -10.96 -4.90
C LEU A 369 17.32 -10.83 -5.37
N LYS A 370 17.54 -11.00 -6.68
CA LYS A 370 18.86 -10.77 -7.27
C LYS A 370 19.24 -9.30 -7.14
N ILE A 371 20.45 -9.02 -6.65
CA ILE A 371 21.06 -7.69 -6.71
C ILE A 371 21.93 -7.62 -7.96
N PHE A 372 21.70 -6.61 -8.80
CA PHE A 372 22.36 -6.51 -10.09
C PHE A 372 23.73 -5.85 -9.97
N VAL A 373 24.70 -6.38 -10.72
CA VAL A 373 26.08 -5.88 -10.74
C VAL A 373 26.43 -5.45 -12.15
N GLU A 374 26.96 -4.23 -12.30
CA GLU A 374 27.51 -3.73 -13.58
C GLU A 374 28.46 -4.75 -14.21
N ASP A 375 28.36 -4.94 -15.53
CA ASP A 375 29.15 -5.88 -16.34
C ASP A 375 28.92 -7.38 -16.02
N GLU A 376 27.93 -7.74 -15.21
CA GLU A 376 27.55 -9.14 -15.04
C GLU A 376 26.87 -9.66 -16.33
N TRP A 377 27.30 -10.83 -16.80
CA TRP A 377 26.71 -11.49 -17.97
C TRP A 377 25.53 -12.37 -17.55
N GLY A 378 24.40 -12.22 -18.25
CA GLY A 378 23.18 -12.96 -17.98
C GLY A 378 22.48 -12.45 -16.73
N TYR A 379 21.59 -11.48 -16.89
CA TYR A 379 20.45 -11.32 -15.99
C TYR A 379 19.54 -12.52 -16.25
N GLY A 380 19.85 -13.62 -15.58
CA GLY A 380 19.04 -14.84 -15.59
C GLY A 380 17.76 -14.61 -14.79
N CYS A 381 17.51 -15.49 -13.83
CA CYS A 381 16.40 -15.31 -12.91
C CYS A 381 16.61 -14.06 -12.04
N ASP A 382 15.60 -13.18 -11.94
CA ASP A 382 15.62 -11.99 -11.08
C ASP A 382 15.41 -12.29 -9.60
N VAL A 383 15.06 -13.54 -9.30
CA VAL A 383 14.80 -14.06 -7.97
C VAL A 383 15.69 -15.26 -7.70
N ASN A 384 16.08 -15.44 -6.44
CA ASN A 384 16.83 -16.61 -5.98
C ASN A 384 15.88 -17.62 -5.31
N PRO A 385 16.27 -18.89 -5.15
CA PRO A 385 15.54 -19.82 -4.31
C PRO A 385 15.41 -19.31 -2.87
N SER A 386 14.25 -19.49 -2.25
CA SER A 386 14.03 -19.14 -0.83
C SER A 386 13.09 -20.12 -0.15
N GLY A 387 13.53 -20.70 0.96
CA GLY A 387 12.77 -21.69 1.71
C GLY A 387 12.37 -22.89 0.84
N SER A 388 11.06 -23.07 0.63
CA SER A 388 10.51 -24.12 -0.24
C SER A 388 10.31 -23.70 -1.69
N PHE A 389 10.53 -22.42 -2.03
CA PHE A 389 10.39 -21.90 -3.37
C PHE A 389 11.69 -22.09 -4.17
N ASP A 390 11.58 -22.73 -5.33
CA ASP A 390 12.63 -22.83 -6.34
C ASP A 390 12.10 -22.26 -7.66
N PRO A 391 12.66 -21.15 -8.18
CA PRO A 391 12.15 -20.55 -9.41
C PRO A 391 12.29 -21.45 -10.64
N ASP A 392 13.17 -22.46 -10.64
CA ASP A 392 13.28 -23.41 -11.76
C ASP A 392 12.03 -24.31 -11.87
N GLU A 393 11.24 -24.43 -10.80
CA GLU A 393 9.96 -25.15 -10.80
C GLU A 393 8.81 -24.31 -11.38
N TYR A 394 9.00 -22.99 -11.58
CA TYR A 394 7.98 -22.04 -11.98
C TYR A 394 8.44 -21.15 -13.13
N SER A 395 8.17 -21.58 -14.37
CA SER A 395 8.70 -20.96 -15.60
C SER A 395 8.50 -19.44 -15.75
N GLY A 396 7.44 -18.86 -15.16
CA GLY A 396 7.19 -17.41 -15.20
C GLY A 396 7.82 -16.62 -14.04
N ALA A 397 8.18 -17.28 -12.94
CA ALA A 397 8.58 -16.61 -11.71
C ALA A 397 9.89 -15.82 -11.87
N CYS A 398 10.82 -16.33 -12.67
CA CYS A 398 12.12 -15.70 -12.88
C CYS A 398 12.08 -14.26 -13.40
N TYR A 399 10.97 -13.87 -14.03
CA TYR A 399 10.83 -12.55 -14.64
C TYR A 399 9.65 -11.79 -14.03
N MET A 400 8.52 -12.47 -13.82
CA MET A 400 7.28 -11.83 -13.36
C MET A 400 7.31 -11.51 -11.86
N LEU A 401 7.89 -12.38 -11.04
CA LEU A 401 7.95 -12.17 -9.59
C LEU A 401 8.96 -11.08 -9.23
N GLY A 402 10.13 -11.11 -9.89
CA GLY A 402 11.12 -10.05 -9.79
C GLY A 402 10.56 -8.70 -10.21
N GLY A 403 9.75 -8.67 -11.28
CA GLY A 403 9.02 -7.48 -11.70
C GLY A 403 8.13 -6.88 -10.60
N LYS A 404 7.23 -7.69 -10.03
CA LYS A 404 6.36 -7.27 -8.93
C LYS A 404 7.13 -6.69 -7.74
N ALA A 405 8.28 -7.27 -7.41
CA ALA A 405 9.16 -6.78 -6.35
C ALA A 405 9.83 -5.42 -6.65
N ASN A 406 9.83 -4.98 -7.91
CA ASN A 406 10.40 -3.71 -8.34
C ASN A 406 9.37 -2.57 -8.35
N ARG A 407 8.12 -2.81 -7.96
CA ARG A 407 7.10 -1.74 -7.86
C ARG A 407 7.52 -0.74 -6.78
N ILE A 408 7.39 0.54 -7.08
CA ILE A 408 7.66 1.66 -6.19
C ILE A 408 6.43 2.55 -6.10
N TYR A 409 6.10 2.99 -4.88
CA TYR A 409 5.13 4.05 -4.64
C TYR A 409 5.85 5.35 -4.26
N PHE A 410 5.69 6.38 -5.08
CA PHE A 410 6.06 7.74 -4.72
C PHE A 410 4.85 8.46 -4.11
N GLY A 411 5.00 8.92 -2.87
CA GLY A 411 3.96 9.63 -2.14
C GLY A 411 4.06 9.42 -0.64
N ASP A 412 3.11 10.00 0.08
CA ASP A 412 2.96 9.81 1.51
C ASP A 412 2.21 8.49 1.77
N PRO A 413 2.74 7.55 2.57
CA PRO A 413 2.09 6.26 2.83
C PRO A 413 0.76 6.37 3.56
N LEU A 414 0.50 7.46 4.31
CA LEU A 414 -0.78 7.66 5.01
C LEU A 414 -1.81 8.43 4.17
N PHE A 415 -1.46 8.83 2.95
CA PHE A 415 -2.38 9.52 2.06
C PHE A 415 -3.46 8.56 1.54
N ASP A 416 -4.72 8.95 1.71
CA ASP A 416 -5.90 8.16 1.33
C ASP A 416 -6.88 9.04 0.51
N PRO A 417 -6.65 9.16 -0.81
CA PRO A 417 -7.51 9.95 -1.67
C PRO A 417 -8.80 9.22 -2.06
N TYR A 418 -8.93 7.93 -1.78
CA TYR A 418 -10.01 7.08 -2.30
C TYR A 418 -10.97 6.56 -1.25
N LYS A 419 -10.81 6.96 0.02
CA LYS A 419 -11.70 6.65 1.14
C LYS A 419 -13.21 6.65 0.83
N GLN A 420 -13.69 7.64 0.07
CA GLN A 420 -15.12 7.75 -0.28
C GLN A 420 -15.49 7.08 -1.62
N ASN A 421 -14.54 6.40 -2.27
CA ASN A 421 -14.69 5.77 -3.58
C ASN A 421 -14.54 4.25 -3.55
N HIS A 422 -14.39 3.65 -2.36
CA HIS A 422 -14.38 2.20 -2.19
C HIS A 422 -15.59 1.53 -2.87
N SER A 423 -15.32 0.43 -3.60
CA SER A 423 -16.32 -0.33 -4.34
C SER A 423 -16.36 -1.80 -3.90
N PRO A 424 -17.37 -2.21 -3.12
CA PRO A 424 -17.53 -3.61 -2.72
C PRO A 424 -17.91 -4.53 -3.90
N LEU A 425 -18.26 -3.97 -5.06
CA LEU A 425 -18.48 -4.73 -6.29
C LEU A 425 -17.19 -5.36 -6.82
N LEU A 426 -16.03 -4.84 -6.38
CA LEU A 426 -14.75 -5.44 -6.64
C LEU A 426 -14.47 -6.65 -5.75
N GLU A 427 -15.23 -6.90 -4.69
CA GLU A 427 -14.96 -8.02 -3.77
C GLU A 427 -15.36 -9.37 -4.41
N LEU A 428 -14.43 -9.94 -5.17
CA LEU A 428 -14.63 -11.23 -5.83
C LEU A 428 -14.45 -12.43 -4.91
N THR A 429 -13.70 -12.28 -3.82
CA THR A 429 -13.34 -13.37 -2.89
C THR A 429 -13.83 -13.04 -1.49
N THR A 430 -14.67 -13.89 -0.93
CA THR A 430 -15.12 -13.82 0.48
C THR A 430 -14.64 -15.04 1.26
N ALA A 431 -14.49 -14.89 2.57
CA ALA A 431 -14.04 -15.96 3.47
C ALA A 431 -15.02 -16.14 4.64
N ASN A 432 -15.45 -17.38 4.89
CA ASN A 432 -16.29 -17.74 6.03
C ASN A 432 -15.49 -18.63 7.00
N LEU A 433 -15.40 -18.21 8.27
CA LEU A 433 -14.64 -18.92 9.30
C LEU A 433 -15.61 -19.66 10.23
N THR A 434 -15.42 -20.97 10.39
CA THR A 434 -16.25 -21.83 11.24
C THR A 434 -15.37 -22.57 12.26
N PRO A 435 -15.44 -22.25 13.56
CA PRO A 435 -14.75 -23.02 14.58
C PRO A 435 -15.26 -24.47 14.63
N VAL A 436 -14.36 -25.44 14.51
CA VAL A 436 -14.68 -26.87 14.61
C VAL A 436 -14.40 -27.40 16.03
N SER A 437 -13.30 -26.93 16.61
CA SER A 437 -12.89 -27.24 17.98
C SER A 437 -12.05 -26.09 18.56
N PRO A 438 -11.64 -26.13 19.85
CA PRO A 438 -10.74 -25.12 20.40
C PRO A 438 -9.37 -25.01 19.69
N THR A 439 -8.99 -26.01 18.90
CA THR A 439 -7.70 -26.11 18.21
C THR A 439 -7.86 -26.32 16.70
N SER A 440 -9.07 -26.15 16.15
CA SER A 440 -9.28 -26.30 14.71
C SER A 440 -10.42 -25.42 14.18
N MET A 441 -10.25 -24.96 12.95
CA MET A 441 -11.17 -24.06 12.27
C MET A 441 -11.27 -24.41 10.78
N GLU A 442 -12.49 -24.35 10.25
CA GLU A 442 -12.74 -24.40 8.82
C GLU A 442 -12.77 -22.99 8.23
N ILE A 443 -12.15 -22.83 7.07
CA ILE A 443 -12.13 -21.59 6.30
C ILE A 443 -12.66 -21.90 4.91
N GLN A 444 -13.84 -21.40 4.59
CA GLN A 444 -14.41 -21.53 3.25
C GLN A 444 -14.17 -20.25 2.47
N LEU A 445 -13.41 -20.34 1.38
CA LEU A 445 -13.30 -19.29 0.38
C LEU A 445 -14.38 -19.48 -0.68
N LEU A 446 -15.07 -18.38 -0.99
CA LEU A 446 -16.02 -18.29 -2.09
C LEU A 446 -15.50 -17.25 -3.07
N PHE A 447 -15.22 -17.69 -4.30
CA PHE A 447 -14.74 -16.84 -5.38
C PHE A 447 -15.79 -16.73 -6.49
N ASN A 448 -16.14 -15.49 -6.83
CA ASN A 448 -17.15 -15.17 -7.82
C ASN A 448 -16.63 -14.09 -8.77
N LYS A 449 -16.17 -14.49 -9.96
CA LYS A 449 -15.69 -13.59 -11.01
C LYS A 449 -16.74 -13.48 -12.12
N PRO A 450 -17.25 -12.28 -12.46
CA PRO A 450 -18.13 -12.09 -13.61
C PRO A 450 -17.45 -12.36 -14.96
N ASP A 451 -18.25 -12.51 -16.02
CA ASP A 451 -17.75 -12.53 -17.41
C ASP A 451 -17.05 -11.21 -17.75
N ASN A 452 -15.97 -11.27 -18.53
CA ASN A 452 -15.17 -10.09 -18.94
C ASN A 452 -14.60 -9.25 -17.78
N TYR A 453 -14.49 -9.85 -16.60
CA TYR A 453 -13.82 -9.28 -15.45
C TYR A 453 -12.41 -9.86 -15.35
N TYR A 454 -11.40 -8.99 -15.44
CA TYR A 454 -9.97 -9.30 -15.43
C TYR A 454 -9.30 -8.53 -14.27
N PRO A 455 -9.31 -9.09 -13.05
CA PRO A 455 -8.78 -8.44 -11.85
C PRO A 455 -7.26 -8.34 -11.82
N VAL A 456 -6.56 -8.67 -12.92
CA VAL A 456 -5.11 -8.57 -13.16
C VAL A 456 -4.43 -9.93 -13.38
N TRP A 457 -3.49 -9.93 -14.31
CA TRP A 457 -2.83 -11.08 -14.92
C TRP A 457 -1.81 -11.79 -14.02
N ASP A 458 -1.55 -13.04 -14.39
CA ASP A 458 -0.79 -14.11 -13.73
C ASP A 458 0.66 -13.73 -13.32
N LYS A 459 1.06 -14.13 -12.10
CA LYS A 459 2.40 -13.94 -11.52
C LYS A 459 3.35 -15.13 -11.78
N PHE A 460 2.84 -16.30 -12.19
CA PHE A 460 3.62 -17.56 -12.22
C PHE A 460 3.47 -18.38 -13.51
N HIS A 461 2.39 -18.22 -14.26
CA HIS A 461 2.10 -19.04 -15.43
C HIS A 461 1.40 -18.27 -16.56
N PHE A 462 1.22 -18.94 -17.69
CA PHE A 462 0.34 -18.47 -18.75
C PHE A 462 -1.01 -19.18 -18.58
N GLY A 463 -1.92 -18.60 -17.79
CA GLY A 463 -3.35 -18.89 -17.90
C GLY A 463 -4.02 -19.60 -16.73
N ASN A 464 -3.52 -19.47 -15.50
CA ASN A 464 -4.31 -19.85 -14.32
C ASN A 464 -5.02 -18.64 -13.72
N THR A 465 -6.19 -18.85 -13.12
CA THR A 465 -6.81 -17.83 -12.28
C THR A 465 -6.29 -17.97 -10.86
N ARG A 466 -5.80 -16.87 -10.30
CA ARG A 466 -5.32 -16.80 -8.93
C ARG A 466 -6.37 -16.21 -8.01
N ILE A 467 -6.70 -16.95 -6.96
CA ILE A 467 -7.57 -16.52 -5.88
C ILE A 467 -6.68 -16.19 -4.69
N TYR A 468 -6.70 -14.93 -4.27
CA TYR A 468 -5.97 -14.45 -3.09
C TYR A 468 -6.93 -13.83 -2.08
N LYS A 469 -6.72 -14.12 -0.79
CA LYS A 469 -7.41 -13.44 0.32
C LYS A 469 -6.50 -13.40 1.55
N SER A 470 -6.38 -12.22 2.16
CA SER A 470 -5.87 -12.07 3.52
C SER A 470 -7.06 -12.03 4.50
N ILE A 471 -6.93 -12.75 5.62
CA ILE A 471 -8.00 -12.99 6.59
C ILE A 471 -7.47 -12.70 7.99
N GLU A 472 -8.07 -11.73 8.69
CA GLU A 472 -7.81 -11.54 10.13
C GLU A 472 -8.31 -12.78 10.90
N LEU A 473 -7.39 -13.47 11.57
CA LEU A 473 -7.72 -14.64 12.39
C LEU A 473 -8.25 -14.21 13.76
N PRO A 474 -9.25 -14.92 14.31
CA PRO A 474 -9.71 -14.68 15.67
C PRO A 474 -8.59 -14.80 16.71
N SER A 475 -8.60 -13.95 17.73
CA SER A 475 -7.56 -13.89 18.78
C SER A 475 -7.24 -15.21 19.51
N ASN A 476 -8.13 -16.20 19.46
CA ASN A 476 -7.94 -17.53 20.02
C ASN A 476 -7.19 -18.50 19.09
N VAL A 477 -6.88 -18.07 17.87
CA VAL A 477 -6.07 -18.78 16.88
C VAL A 477 -4.63 -18.29 17.00
N GLY A 478 -3.73 -19.21 17.33
CA GLY A 478 -2.29 -18.98 17.33
C GLY A 478 -1.61 -19.56 16.11
N GLU A 479 -0.38 -20.03 16.34
CA GLU A 479 0.41 -20.76 15.34
C GLU A 479 -0.40 -21.85 14.64
N ILE A 480 -0.41 -21.81 13.31
CA ILE A 480 -1.03 -22.83 12.48
C ILE A 480 -0.08 -24.02 12.38
N LEU A 481 -0.56 -25.18 12.81
CA LEU A 481 0.20 -26.43 12.85
C LEU A 481 0.02 -27.25 11.57
N ASP A 482 -1.11 -27.08 10.90
CA ASP A 482 -1.52 -27.88 9.74
C ASP A 482 -2.60 -27.12 8.95
N PHE A 483 -2.54 -27.22 7.63
CA PHE A 483 -3.43 -26.56 6.67
C PHE A 483 -3.77 -27.55 5.57
N GLN A 484 -5.06 -27.89 5.45
CA GLN A 484 -5.50 -28.95 4.55
C GLN A 484 -6.71 -28.51 3.75
N VAL A 485 -6.68 -28.73 2.43
CA VAL A 485 -7.88 -28.64 1.60
C VAL A 485 -8.79 -29.83 1.93
N ILE A 486 -9.98 -29.57 2.45
CA ILE A 486 -10.96 -30.60 2.82
C ILE A 486 -12.14 -30.71 1.84
N ALA A 487 -12.39 -29.65 1.06
CA ALA A 487 -13.38 -29.64 -0.01
C ALA A 487 -13.02 -28.60 -1.08
N ASN A 488 -13.40 -28.84 -2.33
CA ASN A 488 -13.33 -27.88 -3.43
C ASN A 488 -14.39 -28.21 -4.49
N SER A 489 -14.81 -27.20 -5.25
CA SER A 489 -15.81 -27.33 -6.32
C SER A 489 -15.20 -27.72 -7.66
N GLY A 490 -13.88 -27.68 -7.80
CA GLY A 490 -13.16 -27.97 -9.05
C GLY A 490 -11.65 -28.15 -8.85
N PRO A 491 -10.91 -28.47 -9.93
CA PRO A 491 -9.46 -28.63 -9.84
C PRO A 491 -8.76 -27.36 -9.37
N TYR A 492 -7.60 -27.52 -8.73
CA TYR A 492 -6.64 -26.46 -8.43
C TYR A 492 -5.24 -27.03 -8.66
N ASP A 493 -4.32 -26.19 -9.10
CA ASP A 493 -2.91 -26.54 -9.36
C ASP A 493 -2.04 -26.28 -8.13
N LEU A 494 -2.38 -25.24 -7.35
CA LEU A 494 -1.65 -24.83 -6.17
C LEU A 494 -2.63 -24.31 -5.10
N ALA A 495 -2.39 -24.63 -3.84
CA ALA A 495 -3.08 -24.04 -2.70
C ALA A 495 -2.13 -24.02 -1.50
N PHE A 496 -1.80 -22.83 -1.01
CA PHE A 496 -0.90 -22.66 0.14
C PHE A 496 -1.29 -21.44 0.96
N TYR A 497 -0.58 -21.25 2.06
CA TYR A 497 -0.84 -20.17 2.99
C TYR A 497 0.45 -19.61 3.57
N ALA A 498 0.35 -18.41 4.12
CA ALA A 498 1.35 -17.80 4.96
C ALA A 498 0.66 -17.01 6.08
N VAL A 499 1.34 -16.85 7.21
CA VAL A 499 0.82 -16.14 8.39
C VAL A 499 1.65 -14.90 8.61
N GLU A 500 0.96 -13.79 8.85
CA GLU A 500 1.53 -12.48 9.18
C GLU A 500 1.07 -12.08 10.59
N LEU A 501 1.96 -11.51 11.40
CA LEU A 501 1.64 -10.83 12.65
C LEU A 501 1.74 -9.32 12.43
N PHE A 502 0.63 -8.68 12.10
CA PHE A 502 0.60 -7.26 11.78
C PHE A 502 -0.29 -6.50 12.76
N GLU A 503 0.21 -5.40 13.33
CA GLU A 503 -0.49 -4.59 14.34
C GLU A 503 -1.04 -5.41 15.52
N GLY A 504 -0.29 -6.44 15.95
CA GLY A 504 -0.67 -7.34 17.04
C GLY A 504 -1.80 -8.32 16.72
N LYS A 505 -2.15 -8.47 15.45
CA LYS A 505 -3.17 -9.40 14.94
C LYS A 505 -2.54 -10.42 14.00
N TYR A 506 -3.07 -11.64 14.02
CA TYR A 506 -2.68 -12.65 13.04
C TYR A 506 -3.52 -12.53 11.79
N TYR A 507 -2.87 -12.43 10.64
CA TYR A 507 -3.48 -12.51 9.33
C TYR A 507 -3.08 -13.82 8.66
N LEU A 508 -4.04 -14.51 8.06
CA LEU A 508 -3.82 -15.68 7.23
C LEU A 508 -3.99 -15.28 5.77
N HIS A 509 -2.89 -15.37 5.03
CA HIS A 509 -2.85 -15.13 3.60
C HIS A 509 -3.02 -16.48 2.91
N ILE A 510 -4.05 -16.61 2.09
CA ILE A 510 -4.33 -17.83 1.33
C ILE A 510 -4.26 -17.49 -0.15
N GLU A 511 -3.55 -18.33 -0.91
CA GLU A 511 -3.50 -18.27 -2.35
C GLU A 511 -3.85 -19.63 -2.96
N VAL A 512 -4.69 -19.60 -3.99
CA VAL A 512 -5.13 -20.77 -4.75
C VAL A 512 -5.04 -20.47 -6.23
N ASP A 513 -4.31 -21.31 -6.98
CA ASP A 513 -4.31 -21.26 -8.44
C ASP A 513 -5.25 -22.33 -8.99
N ILE A 514 -6.21 -21.90 -9.81
CA ILE A 514 -7.13 -22.78 -10.50
C ILE A 514 -6.88 -22.75 -12.02
N PRO A 515 -6.97 -23.90 -12.71
CA PRO A 515 -6.80 -23.96 -14.15
C PRO A 515 -8.05 -23.38 -14.84
N ASP A 516 -7.93 -22.22 -15.49
CA ASP A 516 -9.08 -21.65 -16.20
C ASP A 516 -8.74 -20.67 -17.33
N ASP A 517 -9.63 -20.58 -18.33
CA ASP A 517 -9.57 -19.52 -19.31
C ASP A 517 -9.97 -18.19 -18.66
N MET A 518 -9.10 -17.19 -18.81
CA MET A 518 -9.24 -15.89 -18.17
C MET A 518 -10.59 -15.17 -18.45
N TYR A 519 -11.31 -15.55 -19.50
CA TYR A 519 -12.39 -14.77 -20.10
C TYR A 519 -13.77 -15.14 -19.58
N ALA A 520 -13.96 -16.37 -19.09
CA ALA A 520 -15.24 -16.85 -18.58
C ALA A 520 -15.53 -16.41 -17.13
N ALA A 521 -16.81 -16.34 -16.78
CA ALA A 521 -17.26 -16.22 -15.40
C ALA A 521 -16.85 -17.45 -14.58
N ILE A 522 -16.43 -17.21 -13.34
CA ILE A 522 -15.94 -18.24 -12.42
C ILE A 522 -16.79 -18.22 -11.16
N ASN A 523 -17.29 -19.40 -10.80
CA ASN A 523 -17.87 -19.65 -9.49
C ASN A 523 -17.09 -20.82 -8.88
N TYR A 524 -16.27 -20.53 -7.88
CA TYR A 524 -15.39 -21.52 -7.27
C TYR A 524 -15.47 -21.43 -5.75
N ASP A 525 -15.56 -22.58 -5.09
CA ASP A 525 -15.45 -22.67 -3.64
C ASP A 525 -14.39 -23.69 -3.24
N ILE A 526 -13.66 -23.36 -2.18
CA ILE A 526 -12.64 -24.22 -1.59
C ILE A 526 -12.65 -24.03 -0.07
N THR A 527 -12.62 -25.14 0.65
CA THR A 527 -12.68 -25.16 2.10
C THR A 527 -11.40 -25.78 2.65
N PHE A 528 -10.79 -25.07 3.58
CA PHE A 528 -9.60 -25.48 4.30
C PHE A 528 -9.95 -25.85 5.74
N LEU A 529 -9.29 -26.87 6.27
CA LEU A 529 -9.21 -27.11 7.71
C LEU A 529 -7.83 -26.66 8.18
N ILE A 530 -7.81 -25.77 9.16
CA ILE A 530 -6.59 -25.43 9.90
C ILE A 530 -6.62 -26.06 11.28
N ASN A 531 -5.52 -26.69 11.68
CA ASN A 531 -5.26 -27.01 13.09
C ASN A 531 -4.29 -25.96 13.63
N HIS A 532 -4.57 -25.44 14.82
CA HIS A 532 -3.81 -24.35 15.38
C HIS A 532 -3.57 -24.53 16.88
N VAL A 533 -2.51 -23.89 17.37
CA VAL A 533 -2.34 -23.69 18.81
C VAL A 533 -3.46 -22.78 19.29
N SER A 534 -4.16 -23.19 20.34
CA SER A 534 -5.07 -22.31 21.04
C SER A 534 -4.23 -21.37 21.90
N THR A 535 -4.19 -20.09 21.58
CA THR A 535 -3.32 -19.10 22.25
C THR A 535 -3.70 -18.81 23.69
N GLY A 536 -4.83 -19.34 24.18
CA GLY A 536 -5.22 -19.17 25.58
C GLY A 536 -5.42 -17.72 26.02
N ILE A 537 -5.34 -16.75 25.10
CA ILE A 537 -6.01 -15.47 25.25
C ILE A 537 -7.48 -15.83 25.09
N LYS A 538 -8.19 -15.90 26.23
CA LYS A 538 -9.64 -15.83 26.20
C LYS A 538 -9.97 -14.70 25.23
N PRO A 539 -10.78 -14.91 24.19
CA PRO A 539 -11.32 -13.76 23.49
C PRO A 539 -11.88 -12.85 24.59
N LEU A 540 -11.68 -11.54 24.45
CA LEU A 540 -12.82 -10.68 24.73
C LEU A 540 -13.87 -11.19 23.75
N ALA A 541 -14.54 -12.28 24.15
CA ALA A 541 -15.87 -12.53 23.71
C ALA A 541 -16.53 -11.15 23.89
N ASP A 542 -17.46 -10.82 23.02
CA ASP A 542 -18.66 -10.23 23.58
C ASP A 542 -18.95 -11.04 24.83
N GLU A 543 -18.65 -10.44 25.98
CA GLU A 543 -18.91 -11.03 27.26
C GLU A 543 -20.43 -11.19 27.24
N THR A 544 -20.87 -12.37 26.82
CA THR A 544 -21.75 -13.15 27.67
C THR A 544 -20.95 -13.50 28.93
N ASN A 545 -20.51 -12.45 29.62
CA ASN A 545 -20.47 -12.44 31.05
C ASN A 545 -21.82 -13.01 31.42
N ASN A 546 -21.78 -14.18 32.07
CA ASN A 546 -22.93 -14.66 32.78
C ASN A 546 -23.31 -13.71 33.97
N PHE A 547 -22.75 -12.50 34.01
CA PHE A 547 -22.94 -11.51 35.05
C PHE A 547 -22.94 -10.09 34.48
N ASN A 548 -24.07 -9.41 34.48
CA ASN A 548 -24.12 -7.98 34.19
C ASN A 548 -23.62 -7.16 35.40
N LEU A 549 -22.31 -7.15 35.66
CA LEU A 549 -21.69 -6.44 36.79
C LEU A 549 -21.53 -4.96 36.47
N ASN A 550 -22.23 -4.11 37.22
CA ASN A 550 -22.15 -2.65 37.11
C ASN A 550 -21.94 -2.01 38.47
N VAL A 551 -21.32 -0.83 38.49
CA VAL A 551 -21.16 -0.01 39.70
C VAL A 551 -21.54 1.43 39.42
N TYR A 552 -22.44 2.00 40.23
CA TYR A 552 -22.92 3.37 40.06
C TYR A 552 -23.11 4.09 41.39
N PRO A 553 -22.68 5.36 41.53
CA PRO A 553 -21.94 6.14 40.53
C PRO A 553 -20.47 5.70 40.39
N ASN A 554 -19.90 5.90 39.21
CA ASN A 554 -18.46 5.77 38.94
C ASN A 554 -18.04 6.91 38.00
N PRO A 555 -17.18 7.87 38.43
CA PRO A 555 -16.48 7.92 39.71
C PRO A 555 -17.40 8.01 40.94
N SER A 556 -16.98 7.42 42.07
CA SER A 556 -17.72 7.34 43.33
C SER A 556 -17.06 8.21 44.40
N ASN A 557 -17.85 8.72 45.35
CA ASN A 557 -17.34 9.34 46.58
C ASN A 557 -17.05 8.35 47.72
N GLY A 558 -16.89 7.07 47.38
CA GLY A 558 -16.80 5.95 48.32
C GLY A 558 -18.16 5.35 48.69
N ASN A 559 -19.27 5.90 48.18
CA ASN A 559 -20.57 5.25 48.17
C ASN A 559 -21.00 4.89 46.74
N ALA A 560 -21.28 3.61 46.49
CA ALA A 560 -21.77 3.13 45.21
C ALA A 560 -22.67 1.90 45.38
N VAL A 561 -23.53 1.66 44.41
CA VAL A 561 -24.32 0.42 44.31
C VAL A 561 -23.68 -0.45 43.25
N VAL A 562 -23.32 -1.67 43.64
CA VAL A 562 -22.88 -2.73 42.73
C VAL A 562 -24.09 -3.59 42.37
N SER A 563 -24.43 -3.70 41.10
CA SER A 563 -25.49 -4.58 40.58
C SER A 563 -24.90 -5.70 39.74
N TYR A 564 -25.43 -6.91 39.86
CA TYR A 564 -25.02 -8.08 39.09
C TYR A 564 -26.19 -9.03 38.84
N ASP A 565 -26.18 -9.70 37.70
CA ASP A 565 -27.19 -10.69 37.31
C ASP A 565 -26.62 -12.10 37.44
N LEU A 566 -27.38 -13.06 37.94
CA LEU A 566 -26.99 -14.48 37.98
C LEU A 566 -27.91 -15.29 37.06
N PHE A 567 -27.34 -16.05 36.11
CA PHE A 567 -28.14 -16.92 35.22
C PHE A 567 -28.61 -18.22 35.88
N ASP A 568 -27.90 -18.69 36.91
CA ASP A 568 -28.27 -19.85 37.73
C ASP A 568 -27.98 -19.58 39.21
N LYS A 569 -28.40 -20.50 40.10
CA LYS A 569 -28.05 -20.42 41.52
C LYS A 569 -26.55 -20.71 41.68
N ALA A 570 -25.82 -19.81 42.33
CA ALA A 570 -24.38 -19.94 42.55
C ALA A 570 -23.96 -19.49 43.96
N ASP A 571 -22.81 -19.97 44.45
CA ASP A 571 -22.13 -19.39 45.61
C ASP A 571 -21.32 -18.17 45.16
N VAL A 572 -21.69 -17.00 45.67
CA VAL A 572 -21.19 -15.71 45.19
C VAL A 572 -20.29 -15.06 46.23
N SER A 573 -19.10 -14.62 45.82
CA SER A 573 -18.27 -13.68 46.58
C SER A 573 -18.12 -12.37 45.81
N LEU A 574 -18.44 -11.24 46.44
CA LEU A 574 -18.30 -9.90 45.86
C LEU A 574 -17.38 -9.09 46.77
N LYS A 575 -16.24 -8.67 46.22
CA LYS A 575 -15.12 -8.11 47.00
C LYS A 575 -14.56 -6.86 46.34
N LEU A 576 -13.94 -5.99 47.13
CA LEU A 576 -13.25 -4.78 46.71
C LEU A 576 -11.75 -4.95 46.93
N PHE A 577 -10.94 -4.61 45.93
CA PHE A 577 -9.48 -4.68 45.96
C PHE A 577 -8.85 -3.33 45.62
N ASP A 578 -7.66 -3.06 46.17
CA ASP A 578 -6.79 -1.97 45.70
C ASP A 578 -5.94 -2.42 44.49
N VAL A 579 -5.22 -1.48 43.87
CA VAL A 579 -4.37 -1.73 42.69
C VAL A 579 -3.25 -2.73 42.91
N THR A 580 -2.89 -3.03 44.17
CA THR A 580 -1.87 -4.02 44.51
C THR A 580 -2.44 -5.44 44.65
N GLY A 581 -3.76 -5.59 44.46
CA GLY A 581 -4.47 -6.85 44.64
C GLY A 581 -4.79 -7.17 46.10
N ARG A 582 -4.66 -6.21 47.03
CA ARG A 582 -5.04 -6.41 48.43
C ARG A 582 -6.55 -6.24 48.60
N GLU A 583 -7.19 -7.23 49.21
CA GLU A 583 -8.62 -7.18 49.56
C GLU A 583 -8.87 -6.08 50.60
N ILE A 584 -9.72 -5.11 50.25
CA ILE A 584 -10.10 -3.98 51.10
C ILE A 584 -11.41 -4.26 51.84
N ASN A 585 -12.37 -4.92 51.18
CA ASN A 585 -13.67 -5.22 51.77
C ASN A 585 -14.35 -6.39 51.05
N THR A 586 -15.16 -7.17 51.77
CA THR A 586 -16.10 -8.14 51.17
C THR A 586 -17.51 -7.54 51.26
N LEU A 587 -18.11 -7.23 50.11
CA LEU A 587 -19.45 -6.66 50.00
C LEU A 587 -20.54 -7.73 50.19
N PHE A 588 -20.28 -8.95 49.74
CA PHE A 588 -21.18 -10.09 49.91
C PHE A 588 -20.40 -11.40 49.80
N SER A 589 -20.82 -12.44 50.52
CA SER A 589 -20.31 -13.81 50.38
C SER A 589 -21.41 -14.80 50.74
N GLY A 590 -21.75 -15.73 49.85
CA GLY A 590 -22.70 -16.82 50.09
C GLY A 590 -23.59 -17.16 48.89
N ALA A 591 -24.47 -18.15 49.06
CA ALA A 591 -25.36 -18.61 48.00
C ALA A 591 -26.43 -17.58 47.59
N LYS A 592 -26.59 -17.39 46.27
CA LYS A 592 -27.64 -16.57 45.66
C LYS A 592 -28.39 -17.35 44.59
N ASN A 593 -29.69 -17.11 44.49
CA ASN A 593 -30.52 -17.68 43.43
C ASN A 593 -30.35 -16.89 42.12
N LYS A 594 -30.71 -17.52 40.99
CA LYS A 594 -30.88 -16.87 39.68
C LYS A 594 -31.67 -15.55 39.79
N GLY A 595 -31.22 -14.53 39.07
CA GLY A 595 -31.88 -13.20 38.99
C GLY A 595 -30.93 -12.04 39.28
N GLN A 596 -31.47 -10.82 39.29
CA GLN A 596 -30.70 -9.59 39.55
C GLN A 596 -30.47 -9.36 41.04
N HIS A 597 -29.28 -8.92 41.41
CA HIS A 597 -28.87 -8.63 42.78
C HIS A 597 -28.20 -7.26 42.89
N LYS A 598 -28.23 -6.68 44.08
CA LYS A 598 -27.55 -5.43 44.41
C LYS A 598 -26.83 -5.54 45.75
N ALA A 599 -25.63 -4.99 45.82
CA ALA A 599 -24.86 -4.81 47.04
C ALA A 599 -24.39 -3.35 47.13
N GLY A 600 -24.40 -2.78 48.33
CA GLY A 600 -23.94 -1.42 48.53
C GLY A 600 -22.49 -1.36 49.01
N LEU A 601 -21.67 -0.58 48.33
CA LEU A 601 -20.39 -0.10 48.82
C LEU A 601 -20.65 1.18 49.63
N TRP A 602 -20.49 1.14 50.95
CA TRP A 602 -20.76 2.27 51.84
C TRP A 602 -19.52 2.65 52.66
N MET A 603 -18.49 3.14 51.97
CA MET A 603 -17.18 3.43 52.55
C MET A 603 -16.75 4.89 52.33
N ALA A 604 -17.71 5.80 52.13
CA ALA A 604 -17.42 7.24 52.03
C ALA A 604 -16.51 7.72 53.18
N GLY A 605 -15.42 8.40 52.81
CA GLY A 605 -14.40 8.91 53.73
C GLY A 605 -13.43 7.86 54.30
N LYS A 606 -13.60 6.56 54.03
CA LYS A 606 -12.70 5.48 54.47
C LYS A 606 -11.79 4.96 53.36
N LEU A 607 -12.16 5.16 52.10
CA LEU A 607 -11.32 4.85 50.93
C LEU A 607 -10.53 6.10 50.52
N PRO A 608 -9.18 6.00 50.41
CA PRO A 608 -8.38 7.00 49.72
C PRO A 608 -8.85 7.24 48.28
N GLU A 609 -8.58 8.43 47.74
CA GLU A 609 -8.78 8.69 46.31
C GLU A 609 -7.86 7.77 45.50
N GLY A 610 -8.38 7.20 44.42
CA GLY A 610 -7.63 6.24 43.61
C GLY A 610 -8.53 5.23 42.89
N ILE A 611 -7.86 4.30 42.21
CA ILE A 611 -8.51 3.22 41.46
C ILE A 611 -8.64 1.99 42.37
N TYR A 612 -9.81 1.36 42.30
CA TYR A 612 -10.10 0.10 42.96
C TYR A 612 -10.82 -0.84 41.99
N TYR A 613 -10.90 -2.11 42.36
CA TYR A 613 -11.55 -3.14 41.56
C TYR A 613 -12.59 -3.88 42.39
N ILE A 614 -13.81 -3.96 41.87
CA ILE A 614 -14.86 -4.83 42.39
C ILE A 614 -14.75 -6.16 41.65
N VAL A 615 -14.55 -7.25 42.38
CA VAL A 615 -14.47 -8.60 41.81
C VAL A 615 -15.66 -9.40 42.31
N LEU A 616 -16.46 -9.89 41.38
CA LEU A 616 -17.52 -10.88 41.57
C LEU A 616 -16.94 -12.24 41.20
N ASP A 617 -17.04 -13.23 42.09
CA ASP A 617 -16.76 -14.65 41.84
C ASP A 617 -18.06 -15.43 42.11
N ALA A 618 -18.54 -16.20 41.15
CA ALA A 618 -19.72 -17.04 41.26
C ALA A 618 -19.38 -18.46 40.79
N ASP A 619 -19.29 -19.41 41.73
CA ASP A 619 -18.88 -20.80 41.49
C ASP A 619 -17.59 -20.96 40.64
N GLY A 620 -16.64 -20.02 40.79
CA GLY A 620 -15.36 -20.02 40.08
C GLY A 620 -15.31 -19.18 38.80
N GLU A 621 -16.44 -18.64 38.33
CA GLU A 621 -16.47 -17.63 37.27
C GLU A 621 -16.27 -16.23 37.87
N ARG A 622 -15.32 -15.45 37.33
CA ARG A 622 -14.99 -14.12 37.84
C ARG A 622 -15.31 -13.01 36.85
N SER A 623 -15.92 -11.93 37.34
CA SER A 623 -16.10 -10.65 36.63
C SER A 623 -15.52 -9.52 37.47
N THR A 624 -14.87 -8.54 36.81
CA THR A 624 -14.19 -7.44 37.50
C THR A 624 -14.63 -6.10 36.94
N GLN A 625 -15.02 -5.18 37.82
CA GLN A 625 -15.39 -3.81 37.46
C GLN A 625 -14.46 -2.80 38.12
N LYS A 626 -13.85 -1.92 37.31
CA LYS A 626 -13.04 -0.80 37.80
C LYS A 626 -13.95 0.27 38.43
N ILE A 627 -13.58 0.78 39.61
CA ILE A 627 -14.21 1.93 40.26
C ILE A 627 -13.15 2.98 40.60
N SER A 628 -13.40 4.23 40.18
CA SER A 628 -12.59 5.39 40.55
C SER A 628 -13.21 6.08 41.76
N VAL A 629 -12.46 6.23 42.85
CA VAL A 629 -12.92 6.98 44.04
C VAL A 629 -12.33 8.38 44.02
N ILE A 630 -13.20 9.40 44.06
CA ILE A 630 -12.87 10.83 44.13
C ILE A 630 -13.63 11.46 45.32
N LYS A 631 -13.02 12.38 46.08
CA LYS A 631 -13.71 13.00 47.22
C LYS A 631 -14.61 14.16 46.84
#